data_AF-A0A356UED4-F1
#
_entry.id   AF-A0A356UED4-F1
#
_cell.length_a   1.000
_cell.length_b   1.000
_cell.length_c   1.000
_cell.angle_alpha   90.00
_cell.angle_beta   90.00
_cell.angle_gamma   90.00
#
_symmetry.space_group_name_H-M   'P 1'
#
loop_
_entity.id
_entity.type
_entity.pdbx_description
1 polymer ?
#
loop_
_entity_poly.entity_id
_entity_poly.type
_entity_poly.pdbx_seq_one_letter_code
_entity_poly.pdbx_strand_id
1 'polypeptide(L)'
;TLEGFWRGWTNIVMLFIGGLCGGLIGLLDEYPQYFNLKIWQQTLIAWFIVLGIEYSSGMLLNVWLGIGLWDYSSMPANLNGQICLIYAILWFPLIPFGIWLDNWLRWKLFDE
;
A
#
# COMPACT_ATOMS: atom_id res chain seq x y z
N THR A 1 -4.81 -8.10 5.81
CA THR A 1 -3.53 -8.09 5.06
C THR A 1 -2.98 -9.50 4.99
N LEU A 2 -2.19 -9.84 3.95
CA LEU A 2 -1.62 -11.19 3.73
C LEU A 2 -0.86 -11.72 4.96
N GLU A 3 -0.29 -10.83 5.76
CA GLU A 3 0.43 -11.14 7.00
C GLU A 3 -0.45 -11.81 8.08
N GLY A 4 -1.76 -11.55 8.10
CA GLY A 4 -2.69 -12.11 9.10
C GLY A 4 -3.00 -13.58 8.88
N PHE A 5 -2.99 -14.02 7.63
CA PHE A 5 -3.13 -15.44 7.31
C PHE A 5 -1.91 -16.26 7.74
N TRP A 6 -0.74 -15.63 7.92
CA TRP A 6 0.49 -16.32 8.29
C TRP A 6 0.89 -16.18 9.77
N ARG A 7 0.58 -15.06 10.43
CA ARG A 7 0.89 -14.79 11.85
C ARG A 7 -0.29 -15.02 12.81
N GLY A 8 -1.51 -15.24 12.30
CA GLY A 8 -2.71 -15.47 13.11
C GLY A 8 -3.32 -14.21 13.73
N TRP A 9 -2.60 -13.09 13.76
CA TRP A 9 -3.09 -11.78 14.20
C TRP A 9 -2.66 -10.69 13.23
N THR A 10 -3.63 -9.97 12.67
CA THR A 10 -3.40 -8.72 11.94
C THR A 10 -3.93 -7.58 12.77
N ASN A 11 -3.06 -6.61 13.04
CA ASN A 11 -3.49 -5.42 13.75
C ASN A 11 -4.46 -4.64 12.87
N ILE A 12 -5.60 -4.24 13.43
CA ILE A 12 -6.67 -3.55 12.71
C ILE A 12 -6.14 -2.28 12.01
N VAL A 13 -5.13 -1.65 12.60
CA VAL A 13 -4.45 -0.47 12.03
C VAL A 13 -3.85 -0.76 10.65
N MET A 14 -3.34 -1.98 10.41
CA MET A 14 -2.79 -2.38 9.11
C MET A 14 -3.89 -2.50 8.04
N LEU A 15 -5.11 -2.87 8.44
CA LEU A 15 -6.26 -2.89 7.53
C LEU A 15 -6.66 -1.48 7.12
N PHE A 16 -6.68 -0.53 8.06
CA PHE A 16 -6.97 0.87 7.77
C PHE A 16 -5.92 1.51 6.86
N ILE A 17 -4.63 1.24 7.10
CA ILE A 17 -3.55 1.76 6.26
C ILE A 17 -3.61 1.13 4.86
N GLY A 18 -3.82 -0.18 4.76
CA GLY A 18 -3.99 -0.86 3.48
C GLY A 18 -5.21 -0.35 2.71
N GLY A 19 -6.32 -0.09 3.41
CA GLY A 19 -7.53 0.49 2.84
C GLY A 19 -7.32 1.93 2.36
N LEU A 20 -6.58 2.75 3.12
CA LEU A 20 -6.20 4.11 2.72
C LEU A 20 -5.36 4.08 1.45
N CYS A 21 -4.35 3.20 1.38
CA CYS A 21 -3.53 3.01 0.19
C CYS A 21 -4.37 2.58 -1.01
N GLY A 22 -5.25 1.58 -0.85
CA GLY A 22 -6.14 1.11 -1.92
C GLY A 22 -7.10 2.19 -2.40
N GLY A 23 -7.71 2.94 -1.49
CA GLY A 23 -8.60 4.05 -1.84
C GLY A 23 -7.89 5.18 -2.58
N LEU A 24 -6.66 5.53 -2.17
CA LEU A 24 -5.86 6.54 -2.87
C LEU A 24 -5.44 6.07 -4.27
N ILE A 25 -5.17 4.77 -4.45
CA ILE A 25 -4.88 4.19 -5.76
C ILE A 25 -6.12 4.24 -6.66
N GLY A 26 -7.30 3.87 -6.15
CA GLY A 26 -8.55 3.98 -6.90
C GLY A 26 -8.90 5.43 -7.28
N LEU A 27 -8.70 6.38 -6.36
CA LEU A 27 -8.87 7.81 -6.65
C LEU A 27 -7.88 8.33 -7.70
N LEU A 28 -6.65 7.81 -7.73
CA LEU A 28 -5.68 8.14 -8.78
C LEU A 28 -6.11 7.65 -10.16
N ASP A 29 -6.80 6.51 -10.23
CA ASP A 29 -7.31 5.97 -11.49
C ASP A 29 -8.52 6.77 -12.00
N GLU A 30 -9.40 7.21 -11.10
CA GLU A 30 -10.59 8.00 -11.46
C GLU A 30 -10.28 9.44 -11.93
N TYR A 31 -9.20 10.05 -11.44
CA TYR A 31 -8.97 11.47 -11.70
C TYR A 31 -8.70 11.73 -13.19
N PRO A 32 -9.45 12.64 -13.85
CA PRO A 32 -9.37 12.86 -15.30
C PRO A 32 -7.99 13.28 -15.82
N GLN A 33 -7.18 13.89 -14.95
CA GLN A 33 -5.81 14.32 -15.25
C GLN A 33 -4.82 13.14 -15.30
N TYR A 34 -5.11 12.05 -14.59
CA TYR A 34 -4.25 10.87 -14.47
C TYR A 34 -4.75 9.67 -15.29
N PHE A 35 -5.99 9.72 -15.79
CA PHE A 35 -6.57 8.71 -16.68
C PHE A 35 -5.79 8.52 -17.99
N ASN A 36 -5.18 9.59 -18.52
CA ASN A 36 -4.34 9.53 -19.73
C ASN A 36 -2.90 9.08 -19.48
N LEU A 37 -2.51 8.86 -18.22
CA LEU A 37 -1.18 8.33 -17.92
C LEU A 37 -1.13 6.84 -18.28
N LYS A 38 0.02 6.40 -18.77
CA LYS A 38 0.26 4.97 -18.97
C LYS A 38 0.23 4.27 -17.61
N ILE A 39 -0.25 3.03 -17.57
CA ILE A 39 -0.32 2.22 -16.33
C ILE A 39 1.00 2.26 -15.54
N TRP A 40 2.16 2.21 -16.19
CA TRP A 40 3.45 2.30 -15.48
C TRP A 40 3.70 3.63 -14.76
N GLN A 41 3.16 4.74 -15.26
CA GLN A 41 3.26 6.07 -14.62
C GLN A 41 2.35 6.15 -13.40
N GLN A 42 1.11 5.65 -13.53
CA GLN A 42 0.20 5.54 -12.39
C GLN A 42 0.78 4.62 -11.31
N THR A 43 1.34 3.47 -11.71
CA THR A 43 2.03 2.55 -10.81
C THR A 43 3.18 3.23 -10.06
N LEU A 44 4.02 4.02 -10.75
CA LEU A 44 5.11 4.74 -10.07
C LEU A 44 4.60 5.75 -9.04
N ILE A 45 3.57 6.52 -9.38
CA ILE A 45 2.99 7.52 -8.46
C ILE A 45 2.37 6.82 -7.25
N ALA A 46 1.53 5.81 -7.49
CA ALA A 46 0.95 4.98 -6.44
C ALA A 46 2.01 4.33 -5.56
N TRP A 47 3.12 3.87 -6.15
CA TRP A 47 4.22 3.24 -5.44
C TRP A 47 4.89 4.20 -4.45
N PHE A 48 5.17 5.44 -4.86
CA PHE A 48 5.69 6.46 -3.95
C PHE A 48 4.71 6.81 -2.83
N ILE A 49 3.40 6.87 -3.12
CA ILE A 49 2.36 7.14 -2.11
C ILE A 49 2.31 6.02 -1.08
N VAL A 50 2.26 4.76 -1.52
CA VAL A 50 2.24 3.59 -0.61
C VAL A 50 3.45 3.60 0.30
N LEU A 51 4.65 3.81 -0.24
CA LEU A 51 5.88 3.90 0.55
C LEU A 51 5.87 5.07 1.54
N GLY A 52 5.37 6.23 1.12
CA GLY A 52 5.26 7.40 1.98
C GLY A 52 4.30 7.17 3.15
N ILE A 53 3.15 6.53 2.89
CA ILE A 53 2.16 6.19 3.92
C ILE A 53 2.70 5.10 4.85
N GLU A 54 3.29 4.06 4.32
CA GLU A 54 3.89 2.96 5.10
C GLU A 54 4.99 3.49 6.02
N TYR A 55 5.88 4.35 5.51
CA TYR A 55 6.91 4.99 6.32
C TYR A 55 6.34 5.92 7.38
N SER A 56 5.41 6.81 7.01
CA SER A 56 4.83 7.80 7.94
C SER A 56 4.02 7.10 9.04
N SER A 57 3.27 6.07 8.68
CA SER A 57 2.52 5.26 9.64
C SER A 57 3.44 4.43 10.53
N GLY A 58 4.51 3.84 10.00
CA GLY A 58 5.54 3.19 10.82
C GLY A 58 6.17 4.16 11.82
N MET A 59 6.56 5.36 11.39
CA MET A 59 7.08 6.39 12.29
C MET A 59 6.08 6.77 13.39
N LEU A 60 4.81 7.00 13.04
CA LEU A 60 3.78 7.36 14.01
C LEU A 60 3.45 6.20 14.98
N LEU A 61 3.32 4.98 14.47
CA LEU A 61 2.86 3.84 15.25
C LEU A 61 3.98 3.21 16.09
N ASN A 62 5.20 3.19 15.57
CA ASN A 62 6.32 2.52 16.23
C ASN A 62 7.22 3.47 16.99
N VAL A 63 7.57 4.63 16.42
CA VAL A 63 8.45 5.58 17.10
C VAL A 63 7.67 6.39 18.13
N TRP A 64 6.47 6.86 17.78
CA TRP A 64 5.67 7.69 18.69
C TRP A 64 4.80 6.88 19.65
N LEU A 65 4.15 5.83 19.18
CA LEU A 65 3.20 5.05 19.98
C LEU A 65 3.76 3.73 20.52
N GLY A 66 4.94 3.29 20.07
CA GLY A 66 5.61 2.08 20.58
C GLY A 66 4.86 0.78 20.29
N ILE A 67 3.99 0.73 19.29
CA ILE A 67 3.10 -0.42 19.02
C ILE A 67 3.87 -1.61 18.42
N GLY A 68 4.99 -1.36 17.72
CA GLY A 68 5.87 -2.41 17.18
C GLY A 68 5.26 -3.18 15.99
N LEU A 69 4.55 -2.50 15.09
CA LEU A 69 4.01 -3.03 13.84
C LEU A 69 5.04 -2.98 12.73
N TRP A 70 5.09 -3.97 11.84
CA TRP A 70 6.03 -3.93 10.69
C TRP A 70 7.50 -3.65 11.06
N ASP A 71 8.01 -4.34 12.08
CA ASP A 71 9.43 -4.21 12.43
C ASP A 71 10.32 -4.86 11.36
N TYR A 72 10.86 -4.03 10.47
CA TYR A 72 11.81 -4.41 9.43
C TYR A 72 13.27 -4.19 9.85
N SER A 73 13.56 -3.91 11.13
CA SER A 73 14.92 -3.60 11.59
C SER A 73 15.93 -4.71 11.31
N SER A 74 15.48 -5.96 11.28
CA SER A 74 16.30 -7.15 10.99
C SER A 74 16.49 -7.43 9.49
N MET A 75 15.81 -6.68 8.61
CA MET A 75 15.87 -6.90 7.16
C MET A 75 16.92 -6.00 6.50
N PRO A 76 17.63 -6.49 5.46
CA PRO A 76 18.58 -5.67 4.73
C PRO A 76 17.87 -4.56 3.95
N ALA A 77 18.52 -3.41 3.80
CA ALA A 77 17.99 -2.22 3.14
C ALA A 77 16.64 -1.74 3.73
N ASN A 78 16.51 -1.84 5.06
CA ASN A 78 15.45 -1.16 5.80
C ASN A 78 15.79 0.32 6.03
N LEU A 79 14.75 1.15 6.17
CA LEU A 79 14.87 2.55 6.54
C LEU A 79 14.16 2.74 7.88
N ASN A 80 14.95 3.01 8.92
CA ASN A 80 14.52 3.13 10.32
C ASN A 80 13.69 1.94 10.83
N GLY A 81 13.84 0.76 10.23
CA GLY A 81 13.02 -0.42 10.51
C GLY A 81 11.53 -0.27 10.15
N GLN A 82 11.12 0.78 9.45
CA GLN A 82 9.71 1.11 9.16
C GLN A 82 9.28 0.72 7.75
N ILE A 83 10.18 0.87 6.79
CA ILE A 83 10.03 0.34 5.42
C ILE A 83 11.28 -0.44 5.06
N CYS A 84 11.19 -1.34 4.09
CA CYS A 84 12.38 -1.96 3.52
C CYS A 84 12.24 -2.17 2.01
N LEU A 85 13.39 -2.17 1.33
CA LEU A 85 13.44 -2.21 -0.13
C LEU A 85 12.80 -3.47 -0.71
N ILE A 86 12.89 -4.60 -0.02
CA ILE A 86 12.28 -5.87 -0.46
C ILE A 86 10.76 -5.72 -0.59
N TYR A 87 10.12 -5.16 0.42
CA TYR A 87 8.67 -4.97 0.41
C TYR A 87 8.26 -3.83 -0.52
N ALA A 88 9.08 -2.79 -0.63
CA ALA A 88 8.91 -1.78 -1.66
C ALA A 88 8.84 -2.40 -3.07
N ILE A 89 9.74 -3.33 -3.40
CA ILE A 89 9.72 -4.02 -4.69
C ILE A 89 8.49 -4.92 -4.83
N LEU A 90 8.04 -5.58 -3.75
CA LEU A 90 6.83 -6.41 -3.76
C LEU A 90 5.55 -5.59 -4.01
N TRP A 91 5.50 -4.34 -3.54
CA TRP A 91 4.36 -3.46 -3.80
C TRP A 91 4.24 -3.07 -5.27
N PHE A 92 5.35 -2.98 -6.00
CA PHE A 92 5.38 -2.52 -7.39
C PHE A 92 4.49 -3.33 -8.34
N PRO A 93 4.51 -4.68 -8.37
CA PRO A 93 3.57 -5.49 -9.17
C PRO A 93 2.18 -5.62 -8.54
N LEU A 94 2.04 -5.42 -7.23
CA LEU A 94 0.74 -5.48 -6.55
C LEU A 94 -0.15 -4.27 -6.88
N ILE A 95 0.44 -3.11 -7.14
CA ILE A 95 -0.29 -1.89 -7.50
C ILE A 95 -1.10 -2.04 -8.80
N PRO A 96 -0.53 -2.44 -9.96
CA PRO A 96 -1.31 -2.63 -11.17
C PRO A 96 -2.34 -3.76 -11.03
N PHE A 97 -2.04 -4.79 -10.23
CA PHE A 97 -3.03 -5.81 -9.87
C PHE A 97 -4.19 -5.22 -9.05
N GLY A 98 -3.90 -4.31 -8.11
CA GLY A 98 -4.88 -3.57 -7.32
C GLY A 98 -5.77 -2.68 -8.17
N ILE A 99 -5.19 -1.93 -9.12
CA ILE A 99 -5.93 -1.11 -10.09
C ILE A 99 -6.86 -2.00 -10.93
N TRP A 100 -6.35 -3.12 -11.45
CA TRP A 100 -7.17 -4.07 -12.21
C TRP A 100 -8.32 -4.64 -11.35
N LEU A 101 -8.04 -5.01 -10.11
CA LEU A 101 -9.03 -5.56 -9.19
C LEU A 101 -10.11 -4.53 -8.83
N ASP A 102 -9.73 -3.26 -8.62
CA ASP A 102 -10.65 -2.15 -8.37
C ASP A 102 -11.61 -1.96 -9.55
N ASN A 103 -11.06 -1.89 -10.77
CA ASN A 103 -11.85 -1.78 -12.00
C ASN A 103 -12.77 -2.98 -12.23
N TRP A 104 -12.29 -4.20 -11.95
CA TRP A 104 -13.13 -5.40 -12.06
C TRP A 104 -14.26 -5.42 -11.03
N LEU A 105 -13.98 -5.02 -9.78
CA LEU A 105 -14.99 -4.92 -8.73
C LEU A 105 -16.04 -3.88 -9.07
N ARG A 106 -15.64 -2.73 -9.62
CA ARG A 106 -16.56 -1.68 -10.07
C ARG A 106 -17.47 -2.15 -11.18
N TRP A 107 -16.88 -2.75 -12.21
CA TRP A 107 -17.64 -3.34 -13.30
C TRP A 107 -18.65 -4.37 -12.80
N LYS A 108 -18.26 -5.20 -11.81
CA LYS A 108 -19.13 -6.27 -11.31
C LYS A 108 -20.21 -5.79 -10.34
N LEU A 109 -19.94 -4.76 -9.55
CA LEU A 109 -20.82 -4.31 -8.46
C LEU A 109 -21.65 -3.08 -8.83
N PHE A 110 -21.13 -2.22 -9.71
CA PHE A 110 -21.72 -0.93 -10.07
C PHE A 110 -22.06 -0.81 -11.58
N ASP A 111 -21.76 -1.83 -12.40
CA ASP A 111 -22.00 -1.85 -13.85
C ASP A 111 -21.29 -0.69 -14.62
N GLU A 112 -20.17 -0.21 -14.08
CA GLU A 112 -19.28 0.81 -14.68
C GLU A 112 -18.13 0.21 -15.51
#